data_AF-A0A3D2YF76-F1
#
_entry.id   AF-A0A3D2YF76-F1
#
_cell.length_a   1.000
_cell.length_b   1.000
_cell.length_c   1.000
_cell.angle_alpha   90.00
_cell.angle_beta   90.00
_cell.angle_gamma   90.00
#
_symmetry.space_group_name_H-M   'P 1'
#
loop_
_entity.id
_entity.type
_entity.pdbx_description
1 polymer ?
#
loop_
_entity_poly.entity_id
_entity_poly.type
_entity_poly.pdbx_seq_one_letter_code
_entity_poly.pdbx_strand_id
1 'polypeptide(L)'
;EDLWAFNDERVARAIYDSEIPVISAVGHEPDVAISDFVADRRASTPSNAAEIVVPDREELLRALDSAEKRMEQAAHGMLRRQGQRLDALAEKRVMTEATAFVEDRRQDVDHMTHRLCAGMRAVA
;
A
#
# COMPACT_ATOMS: atom_id res chain seq x y z
N GLU A 1 27.61 -33.46 32.22
CA GLU A 1 28.07 -32.20 31.61
C GLU A 1 26.88 -31.28 31.41
N ASP A 2 27.10 -29.97 31.44
CA ASP A 2 26.06 -28.93 31.39
C ASP A 2 25.23 -28.95 30.08
N LEU A 3 25.72 -29.62 29.03
CA LEU A 3 25.03 -29.74 27.74
C LEU A 3 24.28 -31.07 27.55
N TRP A 4 24.32 -31.99 28.52
CA TRP A 4 23.70 -33.31 28.39
C TRP A 4 22.19 -33.26 28.15
N ALA A 5 21.51 -32.27 28.74
CA ALA A 5 20.07 -32.08 28.58
C ALA A 5 19.65 -31.87 27.12
N PHE A 6 20.53 -31.35 26.27
CA PHE A 6 20.29 -31.11 24.84
C PHE A 6 20.55 -32.34 23.96
N ASN A 7 21.10 -33.40 24.54
CA ASN A 7 21.27 -34.72 23.91
C ASN A 7 20.18 -35.73 24.32
N ASP A 8 19.17 -35.31 25.09
CA ASP A 8 18.07 -36.19 25.49
C ASP A 8 17.09 -36.42 24.33
N GLU A 9 16.76 -37.69 24.05
CA GLU A 9 15.80 -38.07 23.00
C GLU A 9 14.44 -37.40 23.19
N ARG A 10 14.00 -37.20 24.44
CA ARG A 10 12.72 -36.56 24.75
C ARG A 10 12.70 -35.10 24.30
N VAL A 11 13.83 -34.40 24.46
CA VAL A 11 13.99 -33.02 23.98
C VAL A 11 13.99 -33.01 22.45
N ALA A 12 14.69 -33.95 21.82
CA ALA A 12 14.75 -34.03 20.36
C ALA A 12 13.36 -34.29 19.74
N ARG A 13 12.58 -35.22 20.32
CA ARG A 13 11.20 -35.49 19.90
C ARG A 13 10.29 -34.29 20.13
N ALA A 14 10.41 -33.60 21.27
CA ALA A 14 9.62 -32.42 21.55
C ALA A 14 9.90 -31.27 20.57
N ILE A 15 11.16 -31.08 20.14
CA ILE A 15 11.52 -30.11 19.11
C ILE A 15 10.94 -30.53 17.76
N TYR A 16 11.08 -31.80 17.38
CA TYR A 16 10.56 -32.32 16.11
C TYR A 16 9.02 -32.21 16.01
N ASP A 17 8.31 -32.46 17.10
CA ASP A 17 6.85 -32.37 17.17
C ASP A 17 6.35 -30.92 17.37
N SER A 18 7.24 -29.92 17.43
CA SER A 18 6.87 -28.51 17.65
C SER A 18 6.24 -27.88 16.41
N GLU A 19 5.07 -27.26 16.58
CA GLU A 19 4.45 -26.41 15.54
C GLU A 19 5.10 -25.02 15.44
N ILE A 20 5.80 -24.59 16.49
CA ILE A 20 6.52 -23.31 16.54
C ILE A 20 7.95 -23.56 16.08
N PRO A 21 8.50 -22.78 15.11
CA PRO A 21 9.87 -22.94 14.67
C PRO A 21 10.88 -22.78 15.80
N VAL A 22 11.85 -23.69 15.88
CA VAL A 22 12.85 -23.75 16.94
C VAL A 22 14.23 -23.42 16.39
N ILE A 23 14.95 -22.52 17.07
CA ILE A 23 16.37 -22.27 16.82
C ILE A 23 17.19 -22.84 17.97
N SER A 24 18.08 -23.79 17.67
CA SER A 24 19.04 -24.28 18.66
C SER A 24 20.21 -23.31 18.77
N ALA A 25 20.43 -22.76 19.97
CA ALA A 25 21.45 -21.74 20.26
C ALA A 25 22.38 -22.18 21.40
N VAL A 26 22.64 -23.49 21.47
CA VAL A 26 23.25 -24.17 22.62
C VAL A 26 24.78 -24.21 22.56
N GLY A 27 25.38 -24.35 21.37
CA GLY A 27 26.75 -24.80 21.22
C GLY A 27 27.74 -23.79 20.64
N HIS A 28 28.97 -23.85 21.13
CA HIS A 28 30.16 -23.29 20.50
C HIS A 28 30.69 -24.34 19.49
N GLU A 29 31.17 -23.95 18.31
CA GLU A 29 31.90 -24.90 17.46
C GLU A 29 33.11 -25.44 18.26
N PRO A 30 33.26 -26.77 18.49
CA PRO A 30 32.78 -27.89 17.68
C PRO A 30 31.68 -28.78 18.32
N ASP A 31 31.11 -28.41 19.46
CA ASP A 31 30.17 -29.27 20.19
C ASP A 31 28.77 -29.18 19.55
N VAL A 32 28.32 -30.26 18.92
CA VAL A 32 26.98 -30.37 18.31
C VAL A 32 26.10 -31.26 19.18
N ALA A 33 24.92 -30.77 19.55
CA ALA A 33 23.94 -31.53 20.32
C ALA A 33 22.89 -32.18 19.40
N ILE A 34 22.22 -33.24 19.85
CA ILE A 34 21.11 -33.86 19.10
C ILE A 34 20.01 -32.83 18.80
N SER A 35 19.74 -31.89 19.72
CA SER A 35 18.80 -30.78 19.51
C SER A 35 19.15 -29.91 18.30
N ASP A 36 20.43 -29.77 17.94
CA ASP A 36 20.87 -28.98 16.78
C ASP A 36 20.43 -29.61 15.46
N PHE A 37 20.29 -30.94 15.40
CA PHE A 37 19.94 -31.67 14.19
C PHE A 37 18.43 -31.68 13.92
N VAL A 38 17.61 -31.54 14.96
CA VAL A 38 16.15 -31.56 14.85
C VAL A 38 15.54 -30.16 14.83
N ALA A 39 16.27 -29.13 15.25
CA ALA A 39 15.82 -27.74 15.18
C ALA A 39 15.78 -27.22 13.73
N ASP A 40 14.87 -26.27 13.45
CA ASP A 40 14.75 -25.65 12.12
C ASP A 40 15.98 -24.85 11.73
N ARG A 41 16.65 -24.25 12.72
CA ARG A 41 17.90 -23.52 12.55
C ARG A 41 18.85 -23.77 13.71
N ARG A 42 20.15 -23.75 13.39
CA ARG A 42 21.23 -23.70 14.37
C ARG A 42 21.83 -22.30 14.40
N ALA A 43 22.12 -21.82 15.60
CA ALA A 43 22.86 -20.60 15.88
C ALA A 43 24.03 -20.93 16.84
N SER A 44 25.14 -20.21 16.70
CA SER A 44 26.33 -20.44 17.53
C SER A 44 26.20 -19.88 18.95
N THR A 45 25.29 -18.94 19.15
CA THR A 45 25.02 -18.30 20.46
C THR A 45 23.58 -17.82 20.51
N PRO A 46 22.99 -17.61 21.71
CA PRO A 46 21.67 -17.00 21.83
C PRO A 46 21.58 -15.62 21.16
N SER A 47 22.65 -14.83 21.18
CA SER A 47 22.70 -13.53 20.48
C SER A 47 22.62 -13.70 18.97
N ASN A 48 23.33 -14.67 18.40
CA ASN A 48 23.23 -14.96 16.96
C ASN A 48 21.84 -15.48 16.57
N ALA A 49 21.20 -16.27 17.44
CA ALA A 49 19.81 -16.67 17.24
C ALA A 49 18.86 -15.46 17.20
N ALA A 50 19.08 -14.47 18.08
CA ALA A 50 18.31 -13.23 18.08
C ALA A 50 18.56 -12.42 16.79
N GLU A 51 19.81 -12.31 16.32
CA GLU A 51 20.14 -11.64 15.05
C GLU A 51 19.45 -12.28 13.84
N ILE A 52 19.26 -13.61 13.83
CA ILE A 52 18.55 -14.32 12.76
C ILE A 52 17.05 -13.96 12.74
N VAL A 53 16.45 -13.75 13.91
CA VAL A 53 14.99 -13.54 14.04
C VAL A 53 14.61 -12.06 13.99
N VAL A 54 15.52 -11.17 14.42
CA VAL A 54 15.23 -9.74 14.54
C VAL A 54 15.49 -9.04 13.20
N PRO A 55 14.49 -8.37 12.62
CA PRO A 55 14.67 -7.58 11.40
C PRO A 55 15.61 -6.39 11.63
N ASP A 56 16.34 -6.00 10.58
CA ASP A 56 17.26 -4.87 10.64
C ASP A 56 16.52 -3.54 10.90
N ARG A 57 16.97 -2.82 11.93
CA ARG A 57 16.32 -1.58 12.36
C ARG A 57 16.40 -0.49 11.28
N GLU A 58 17.53 -0.37 10.57
CA GLU A 58 17.69 0.67 9.55
C GLU A 58 16.85 0.38 8.31
N GLU A 59 16.68 -0.89 7.94
CA GLU A 59 15.75 -1.33 6.90
C GLU A 59 14.30 -0.97 7.25
N LEU A 60 13.86 -1.25 8.48
CA LEU A 60 12.52 -0.88 8.95
C LEU A 60 12.30 0.64 8.91
N LEU A 61 13.28 1.44 9.34
CA LEU A 61 13.19 2.89 9.28
C LEU A 61 13.14 3.41 7.84
N ARG A 62 13.92 2.83 6.92
CA ARG A 62 13.87 3.16 5.49
C ARG A 62 12.52 2.81 4.87
N ALA A 63 11.93 1.68 5.26
CA ALA A 63 10.60 1.29 4.80
C ALA A 63 9.52 2.27 5.30
N LEU A 64 9.63 2.71 6.56
CA LEU A 64 8.71 3.70 7.14
C LEU A 64 8.80 5.06 6.45
N ASP A 65 10.01 5.60 6.27
CA ASP A 65 10.25 6.87 5.55
C ASP A 65 9.73 6.80 4.10
N SER A 66 9.95 5.66 3.42
CA SER A 66 9.41 5.45 2.07
C SER A 66 7.89 5.39 2.05
N ALA A 67 7.25 4.81 3.07
CA ALA A 67 5.79 4.79 3.18
C ALA A 67 5.23 6.19 3.42
N GLU A 68 5.85 6.96 4.31
CA GLU A 68 5.47 8.35 4.62
C GLU A 68 5.55 9.24 3.37
N LYS A 69 6.67 9.22 2.64
CA LYS A 69 6.84 9.99 1.39
C LYS A 69 5.80 9.65 0.34
N ARG A 70 5.45 8.37 0.18
CA ARG A 70 4.39 7.95 -0.75
C ARG A 70 3.02 8.48 -0.33
N MET A 71 2.70 8.45 0.96
CA MET A 71 1.45 8.99 1.50
C MET A 71 1.35 10.49 1.25
N GLU A 72 2.42 11.23 1.53
CA GLU A 72 2.50 12.68 1.31
C GLU A 72 2.29 13.03 -0.17
N GLN A 73 2.99 12.34 -1.07
CA GLN A 73 2.84 12.54 -2.52
C GLN A 73 1.42 12.22 -3.01
N ALA A 74 0.81 11.14 -2.49
CA ALA A 74 -0.55 10.78 -2.84
C ALA A 74 -1.56 11.85 -2.37
N ALA A 75 -1.41 12.36 -1.15
CA ALA A 75 -2.25 13.41 -0.59
C ALA A 75 -2.14 14.72 -1.40
N HIS A 76 -0.92 15.19 -1.67
CA HIS A 76 -0.69 16.36 -2.51
C HIS A 76 -1.26 16.17 -3.93
N GLY A 77 -1.08 14.98 -4.50
CA GLY A 77 -1.66 14.63 -5.81
C GLY A 77 -3.18 14.68 -5.81
N MET A 78 -3.84 14.23 -4.73
CA MET A 78 -5.29 14.32 -4.56
C MET A 78 -5.75 15.77 -4.48
N LEU A 79 -5.14 16.58 -3.62
CA LEU A 79 -5.50 17.98 -3.46
C LEU A 79 -5.35 18.76 -4.77
N ARG A 80 -4.24 18.56 -5.49
CA ARG A 80 -4.01 19.21 -6.79
C ARG A 80 -5.09 18.83 -7.82
N ARG A 81 -5.47 17.55 -7.90
CA ARG A 81 -6.54 17.10 -8.80
C ARG A 81 -7.89 17.72 -8.46
N GLN A 82 -8.22 17.83 -7.16
CA GLN A 82 -9.47 18.45 -6.74
C GLN A 82 -9.47 19.96 -7.00
N GLY A 83 -8.34 20.64 -6.78
CA GLY A 83 -8.16 22.06 -7.13
C GLY A 83 -8.38 22.30 -8.62
N GLN A 84 -7.68 21.55 -9.48
CA GLN A 84 -7.86 21.64 -10.94
C GLN A 84 -9.30 21.38 -11.38
N ARG A 85 -9.99 20.44 -10.73
CA ARG A 85 -11.40 20.16 -11.01
C ARG A 85 -12.30 21.32 -10.59
N LEU A 86 -12.02 21.94 -9.45
CA LEU A 86 -12.74 23.12 -8.97
C LEU A 86 -12.55 24.29 -9.93
N ASP A 87 -11.31 24.58 -10.31
CA ASP A 87 -10.95 25.67 -11.24
C ASP A 87 -11.64 25.46 -12.59
N ALA A 88 -11.55 24.25 -13.15
CA ALA A 88 -12.21 23.92 -14.42
C ALA A 88 -13.75 24.01 -14.34
N LEU A 89 -14.35 23.79 -13.17
CA LEU A 89 -15.79 24.00 -12.97
C LEU A 89 -16.14 25.48 -12.81
N ALA A 90 -15.31 26.24 -12.10
CA ALA A 90 -15.48 27.68 -11.90
C ALA A 90 -15.33 28.47 -13.22
N GLU A 91 -14.42 28.05 -14.10
CA GLU A 91 -14.22 28.64 -15.42
C GLU A 91 -15.34 28.33 -16.42
N LYS A 92 -16.26 27.40 -16.11
CA LYS A 92 -17.39 27.14 -17.01
C LYS A 92 -18.24 28.40 -17.14
N ARG A 93 -18.62 28.73 -18.38
CA ARG A 93 -19.44 29.89 -18.73
C ARG A 93 -20.75 29.98 -17.94
N VAL A 94 -21.35 28.83 -17.59
CA VAL A 94 -22.57 28.76 -16.75
C VAL A 94 -22.33 29.23 -15.30
N MET A 95 -21.09 29.13 -14.79
CA MET A 95 -20.71 29.60 -13.45
C MET A 95 -20.24 31.06 -13.45
N THR A 96 -19.67 31.54 -14.56
CA THR A 96 -19.18 32.93 -14.71
C THR A 96 -20.25 33.90 -15.20
N GLU A 97 -21.21 33.43 -16.00
CA GLU A 97 -22.28 34.24 -16.58
C GLU A 97 -23.63 33.55 -16.35
N ALA A 98 -24.35 34.01 -15.32
CA ALA A 98 -25.59 33.36 -14.85
C ALA A 98 -26.70 33.31 -15.92
N THR A 99 -26.69 34.24 -16.88
CA THR A 99 -27.65 34.30 -17.98
C THR A 99 -27.23 33.46 -19.19
N ALA A 100 -25.98 33.02 -19.29
CA ALA A 100 -25.45 32.37 -20.48
C ALA A 100 -26.25 31.12 -20.88
N PHE A 101 -26.72 30.36 -19.90
CA PHE A 101 -27.58 29.20 -20.16
C PHE A 101 -28.93 29.60 -20.79
N VAL A 102 -29.52 30.71 -20.32
CA VAL A 102 -30.78 31.24 -20.85
C VAL A 102 -30.57 31.85 -22.23
N GLU A 103 -29.44 32.53 -22.45
CA GLU A 103 -29.06 33.10 -23.75
C GLU A 103 -28.85 32.03 -24.83
N ASP A 104 -28.13 30.95 -24.54
CA ASP A 104 -27.97 29.82 -25.46
C ASP A 104 -29.34 29.24 -25.85
N ARG A 105 -30.23 29.04 -24.87
CA ARG A 105 -31.58 28.53 -25.13
C ARG A 105 -32.44 29.50 -25.92
N ARG A 106 -32.24 30.80 -25.74
CA ARG A 106 -32.93 31.82 -26.52
C ARG A 106 -32.49 31.76 -27.99
N GLN A 107 -31.18 31.64 -28.24
CA GLN A 107 -30.65 31.46 -29.59
C GLN A 107 -31.17 30.20 -30.28
N ASP A 108 -31.27 29.08 -29.55
CA ASP A 108 -31.82 27.83 -30.10
C ASP A 108 -33.29 27.99 -30.54
N VAL A 109 -34.10 28.64 -29.70
CA VAL A 109 -35.51 28.92 -30.01
C VAL A 109 -35.63 29.87 -31.21
N ASP A 110 -34.83 30.93 -31.25
CA ASP A 110 -34.82 31.87 -32.37
C ASP A 110 -34.42 31.16 -33.68
N HIS A 111 -33.42 30.28 -33.63
CA HIS A 111 -32.98 29.48 -34.78
C HIS A 111 -34.07 28.52 -35.26
N MET A 112 -34.73 27.80 -34.35
CA MET A 112 -35.84 26.91 -34.70
C MET A 112 -37.04 27.68 -35.28
N THR A 113 -37.33 28.86 -34.74
CA THR A 113 -38.40 29.73 -35.23
C THR A 113 -38.11 30.22 -36.64
N HIS A 114 -36.88 30.65 -36.92
CA HIS A 114 -36.45 31.03 -38.27
C HIS A 114 -36.59 29.86 -39.27
N ARG A 115 -36.17 28.66 -38.88
CA ARG A 115 -36.30 27.47 -39.73
C ARG A 115 -37.76 27.10 -40.01
N LEU A 116 -38.62 27.18 -39.00
CA LEU A 116 -40.05 26.93 -39.15
C LEU A 116 -40.68 27.93 -40.14
N CYS A 117 -40.44 29.23 -39.94
CA CYS A 117 -40.95 30.28 -40.82
C CYS A 117 -40.46 30.12 -42.27
N ALA A 118 -39.19 29.77 -42.46
CA ALA A 118 -38.63 29.52 -43.79
C ALA A 118 -39.30 28.29 -44.46
N GLY A 119 -39.51 27.20 -43.72
CA GLY A 119 -40.21 26.02 -44.21
C GLY A 119 -41.68 26.29 -44.56
N MET A 120 -42.39 27.06 -43.73
CA MET A 120 -43.79 27.44 -43.99
C MET A 120 -43.94 28.29 -45.26
N ARG A 121 -42.95 29.14 -45.58
CA ARG A 121 -42.95 29.94 -46.82
C ARG A 121 -42.59 29.14 -48.06
N ALA A 122 -41.90 28.01 -47.91
CA ALA A 122 -41.54 27.15 -49.04
C ALA A 122 -42.67 26.17 -49.43
N VAL A 123 -43.69 26.02 -48.58
CA VAL A 123 -44.83 25.10 -48.77
C VAL A 123 -46.10 25.84 -49.25
N ALA A 124 -46.12 27.17 -49.15
CA ALA A 124 -47.18 28.03 -49.69
C ALA A 124 -46.85 28.47 -51.12
#